data_AF-A0A5E4J9M0-F1
#
_entry.id   AF-A0A5E4J9M0-F1
#
_cell.length_a   1.000
_cell.length_b   1.000
_cell.length_c   1.000
_cell.angle_alpha   90.00
_cell.angle_beta   90.00
_cell.angle_gamma   90.00
#
_symmetry.space_group_name_H-M   'P 1'
#
loop_
_entity.id
_entity.type
_entity.pdbx_description
1 polymer ?
#
loop_
_entity_poly.entity_id
_entity_poly.type
_entity_poly.pdbx_seq_one_letter_code
_entity_poly.pdbx_strand_id
1 'polypeptide(L)'
;MDATVPSSFGRAKEMLSLVGKEALPYVIAANKQDAANAMRPAEIKRAMGLPEGVQVIGTSAVLGDGCMDAVKALIETIVRRGSAKGAAGKD
;
A
#
# COMPACT_ATOMS: atom_id res chain seq x y z
N MET A 1 4.71 -6.29 -1.88
CA MET A 1 4.89 -6.67 -3.30
C MET A 1 6.36 -6.65 -3.63
N ASP A 2 6.81 -7.46 -4.59
CA ASP A 2 8.19 -7.43 -5.07
C ASP A 2 8.33 -6.36 -6.17
N ALA A 3 9.09 -5.29 -5.89
CA ALA A 3 9.27 -4.17 -6.82
C ALA A 3 10.17 -4.51 -8.02
N THR A 4 10.87 -5.65 -8.00
CA THR A 4 11.75 -6.08 -9.11
C THR A 4 11.03 -6.97 -10.12
N VAL A 5 9.77 -7.35 -9.87
CA VAL A 5 9.02 -8.30 -10.70
C VAL A 5 7.67 -7.70 -11.13
N PRO A 6 7.64 -6.83 -12.16
CA PRO A 6 6.40 -6.17 -12.60
C PRO A 6 5.29 -7.15 -13.03
N SER A 7 5.66 -8.34 -13.52
CA SER A 7 4.69 -9.40 -13.88
C SER A 7 3.89 -9.90 -12.67
N SER A 8 4.35 -9.71 -11.43
CA SER A 8 3.59 -10.07 -10.23
C SER A 8 2.44 -9.10 -9.93
N PHE A 9 2.31 -7.98 -10.65
CA PHE A 9 1.34 -6.93 -10.33
C PHE A 9 -0.10 -7.36 -10.66
N GLY A 10 -0.28 -8.26 -11.62
CA GLY A 10 -1.60 -8.85 -11.93
C GLY A 10 -2.20 -9.55 -10.71
N ARG A 11 -1.42 -10.45 -10.10
CA ARG A 11 -1.82 -11.14 -8.85
C ARG A 11 -2.12 -10.16 -7.71
N ALA A 12 -1.33 -9.09 -7.57
CA ALA A 12 -1.60 -8.09 -6.54
C ALA A 12 -2.90 -7.32 -6.79
N LYS A 13 -3.26 -7.02 -8.04
CA LYS A 13 -4.56 -6.42 -8.38
C LYS A 13 -5.72 -7.34 -8.03
N GLU A 14 -5.60 -8.65 -8.30
CA GLU A 14 -6.59 -9.64 -7.89
C GLU A 14 -6.79 -9.63 -6.37
N MET A 15 -5.71 -9.66 -5.60
CA MET A 15 -5.77 -9.57 -4.14
C MET A 15 -6.44 -8.27 -3.66
N LEU A 16 -6.09 -7.13 -4.26
CA LEU A 16 -6.71 -5.84 -3.93
C LEU A 16 -8.20 -5.81 -4.23
N SER A 17 -8.66 -6.50 -5.28
CA SER A 17 -10.10 -6.60 -5.59
C SER A 17 -10.88 -7.38 -4.53
N LEU A 18 -10.24 -8.35 -3.86
CA LEU A 18 -10.84 -9.10 -2.76
C LEU A 18 -10.90 -8.24 -1.49
N VAL A 19 -9.80 -7.55 -1.17
CA VAL A 19 -9.69 -6.68 0.02
C VAL A 19 -10.60 -5.45 -0.09
N GLY A 20 -10.73 -4.89 -1.30
CA GLY A 20 -11.55 -3.71 -1.56
C GLY A 20 -13.06 -3.95 -1.37
N LYS A 21 -13.55 -5.16 -1.68
CA LYS A 21 -14.96 -5.54 -1.44
C LYS A 21 -15.34 -5.47 0.03
N GLU A 22 -14.41 -5.81 0.92
CA GLU A 22 -14.59 -5.80 2.37
C GLU A 22 -14.31 -4.42 3.00
N ALA A 23 -14.06 -3.39 2.17
CA ALA A 23 -13.70 -2.03 2.59
C ALA A 23 -12.51 -1.99 3.58
N LEU A 24 -11.64 -2.99 3.58
CA LEU A 24 -10.53 -3.07 4.53
C LEU A 24 -9.45 -2.02 4.20
N PRO A 25 -8.84 -1.39 5.22
CA PRO A 25 -7.74 -0.46 5.01
C PRO A 25 -6.49 -1.21 4.56
N TYR A 26 -5.76 -0.65 3.61
CA TYR A 26 -4.53 -1.24 3.11
C TYR A 26 -3.52 -0.18 2.66
N VAL A 27 -2.26 -0.59 2.65
CA VAL A 27 -1.13 0.12 2.03
C VAL A 27 -0.35 -0.88 1.19
N ILE A 28 0.45 -0.39 0.23
CA ILE A 28 1.35 -1.25 -0.55
C ILE A 28 2.78 -1.03 -0.10
N ALA A 29 3.38 -2.05 0.51
CA ALA A 29 4.83 -2.13 0.66
C ALA A 29 5.46 -2.57 -0.67
N ALA A 30 6.09 -1.63 -1.38
CA ALA A 30 6.90 -1.87 -2.57
C ALA A 30 8.28 -2.36 -2.14
N ASN A 31 8.38 -3.66 -1.89
CA ASN A 31 9.53 -4.28 -1.26
C ASN A 31 10.68 -4.53 -2.24
N LYS A 32 11.88 -4.72 -1.69
CA LYS A 32 13.16 -4.91 -2.38
C LYS A 32 13.74 -3.65 -3.03
N GLN A 33 13.52 -2.47 -2.44
CA GLN A 33 14.10 -1.21 -2.95
C GLN A 33 15.63 -1.17 -2.86
N ASP A 34 16.27 -2.10 -2.15
CA ASP A 34 17.71 -2.33 -2.16
C ASP A 34 18.24 -2.84 -3.52
N ALA A 35 17.38 -3.39 -4.38
CA ALA A 35 17.79 -3.89 -5.68
C ALA A 35 17.84 -2.76 -6.73
N ALA A 36 18.90 -2.74 -7.55
CA ALA A 36 19.12 -1.70 -8.57
C ALA A 36 18.00 -1.62 -9.63
N ASN A 37 17.30 -2.72 -9.88
CA ASN A 37 16.17 -2.79 -10.83
C ASN A 37 14.79 -2.64 -10.15
N ALA A 38 14.74 -2.26 -8.88
CA ALA A 38 13.49 -2.04 -8.17
C ALA A 38 12.76 -0.83 -8.76
N MET A 39 11.49 -1.03 -9.10
CA MET A 39 10.63 0.04 -9.57
C MET A 39 10.31 1.00 -8.42
N ARG A 40 10.29 2.31 -8.68
CA ARG A 40 10.02 3.31 -7.64
C ARG A 40 8.55 3.27 -7.22
N PRO A 41 8.21 3.59 -5.96
CA PRO A 41 6.82 3.57 -5.47
C PRO A 41 5.82 4.35 -6.34
N ALA A 42 6.22 5.52 -6.85
CA ALA A 42 5.37 6.33 -7.73
C ALA A 42 5.07 5.67 -9.09
N GLU A 43 6.02 4.91 -9.62
CA GLU A 43 5.87 4.17 -10.89
C GLU A 43 4.98 2.96 -10.69
N ILE A 44 5.12 2.26 -9.55
CA ILE A 44 4.22 1.16 -9.16
C ILE A 44 2.80 1.67 -9.02
N LYS A 45 2.58 2.81 -8.34
CA LYS A 45 1.24 3.40 -8.18
C LYS A 45 0.56 3.64 -9.52
N ARG A 46 1.30 4.21 -10.48
CA ARG A 46 0.83 4.46 -11.85
C ARG A 46 0.57 3.16 -12.62
N ALA A 47 1.51 2.21 -12.61
CA ALA A 47 1.38 0.93 -13.31
C ALA A 47 0.22 0.07 -12.77
N MET A 48 -0.05 0.18 -11.47
CA MET A 48 -1.15 -0.50 -10.82
C MET A 48 -2.49 0.22 -10.97
N GLY A 49 -2.51 1.49 -11.42
CA GLY A 49 -3.74 2.28 -11.53
C GLY A 49 -4.44 2.47 -10.19
N LEU A 50 -3.67 2.64 -9.11
CA LEU A 50 -4.23 2.72 -7.75
C LEU A 50 -4.90 4.07 -7.51
N PRO A 51 -5.99 4.11 -6.73
CA PRO A 51 -6.61 5.37 -6.31
C PRO A 51 -5.63 6.31 -5.60
N GLU A 52 -5.89 7.62 -5.66
CA GLU A 52 -5.01 8.63 -5.07
C GLU A 52 -4.80 8.45 -3.56
N GLY A 53 -5.83 8.02 -2.84
CA GLY A 53 -5.75 7.75 -1.40
C GLY A 53 -4.92 6.53 -0.98
N VAL A 54 -4.50 5.68 -1.93
CA VAL A 54 -3.67 4.50 -1.62
C VAL A 54 -2.21 4.91 -1.49
N GLN A 55 -1.62 4.58 -0.35
CA GLN A 55 -0.20 4.80 -0.09
C GLN A 55 0.63 3.62 -0.63
N VAL A 56 1.67 3.94 -1.40
CA VAL A 56 2.70 2.99 -1.84
C VAL A 56 4.01 3.43 -1.22
N ILE A 57 4.60 2.57 -0.39
CA ILE A 57 5.77 2.89 0.43
C ILE A 57 6.90 1.97 0.00
N GLY A 58 8.03 2.54 -0.36
CA GLY A 58 9.23 1.78 -0.71
C GLY A 58 9.78 1.10 0.54
N THR A 59 10.06 -0.20 0.45
CA THR A 59 10.65 -0.93 1.58
C THR A 59 11.82 -1.80 1.14
N SER A 60 12.77 -2.02 2.04
CA SER A 60 13.74 -3.11 1.96
C SER A 60 13.61 -3.98 3.20
N ALA A 61 13.13 -5.21 3.03
CA ALA A 61 13.01 -6.13 4.16
C ALA A 61 14.37 -6.52 4.75
N VAL A 62 15.44 -6.54 3.93
CA VAL A 62 16.78 -6.96 4.36
C VAL A 62 17.56 -5.83 5.03
N LEU A 63 17.29 -4.57 4.68
CA LEU A 63 17.88 -3.41 5.34
C LEU A 63 16.99 -2.83 6.45
N GLY A 64 15.70 -3.16 6.45
CA GLY A 64 14.69 -2.62 7.37
C GLY A 64 14.07 -1.29 6.91
N ASP A 65 14.57 -0.69 5.82
CA ASP A 65 14.11 0.60 5.31
C ASP A 65 12.62 0.60 4.97
N GLY A 66 11.92 1.66 5.39
CA GLY A 66 10.50 1.89 5.09
C GLY A 66 9.51 0.89 5.71
N CYS A 67 9.98 -0.18 6.35
CA CYS A 67 9.11 -1.20 6.96
C CYS A 67 8.26 -0.61 8.09
N MET A 68 8.86 0.17 8.97
CA MET A 68 8.13 0.85 10.05
C MET A 68 7.18 1.92 9.51
N ASP A 69 7.56 2.60 8.43
CA ASP A 69 6.72 3.62 7.80
C ASP A 69 5.48 2.99 7.15
N ALA A 70 5.62 1.80 6.54
CA ALA A 70 4.50 1.03 6.03
C ALA A 70 3.50 0.63 7.13
N VAL A 71 4.01 0.21 8.30
CA VAL A 71 3.16 -0.11 9.45
C VAL A 71 2.46 1.14 10.00
N LYS A 72 3.20 2.25 10.18
CA LYS A 72 2.64 3.52 10.64
C LYS A 72 1.54 4.03 9.71
N ALA A 73 1.78 4.01 8.40
CA ALA A 73 0.81 4.44 7.40
C ALA A 73 -0.48 3.61 7.45
N LEU A 74 -0.37 2.29 7.67
CA LEU A 74 -1.53 1.43 7.84
C LEU A 74 -2.31 1.79 9.12
N ILE A 75 -1.62 1.98 10.25
CA ILE A 75 -2.25 2.38 11.51
C ILE A 75 -2.96 3.74 11.34
N GLU A 76 -2.31 4.73 10.74
CA GLU A 76 -2.91 6.04 10.45
C GLU A 76 -4.14 5.92 9.55
N THR A 77 -4.12 5.02 8.56
CA THR A 77 -5.27 4.74 7.69
C THR A 77 -6.43 4.15 8.49
N ILE A 78 -6.15 3.24 9.42
CA ILE A 78 -7.15 2.63 10.31
C ILE A 78 -7.75 3.70 11.24
N VAL A 79 -6.90 4.48 11.93
CA VAL A 79 -7.32 5.51 12.89
C VAL A 79 -8.18 6.59 12.22
N ARG A 80 -7.73 7.11 11.07
CA ARG A 80 -8.47 8.14 10.31
C ARG A 80 -9.87 7.68 9.90
N ARG A 81 -10.01 6.41 9.49
CA ARG A 81 -11.31 5.83 9.17
C ARG A 81 -12.21 5.69 10.39
N GLY A 82 -11.64 5.33 11.55
CA GLY A 82 -12.36 5.30 12.83
C GLY A 82 -12.92 6.67 13.20
N SER A 83 -12.11 7.73 13.07
CA SER A 83 -12.53 9.11 13.37
C SER A 83 -13.61 9.65 12.40
N ALA A 84 -13.52 9.31 11.11
CA ALA A 84 -14.52 9.73 10.11
C ALA A 84 -15.90 9.08 10.33
N LYS A 85 -15.94 7.79 10.74
CA LYS A 85 -17.20 7.11 11.08
C LYS A 85 -17.87 7.67 12.33
N GLY A 86 -17.11 8.16 13.31
CA GLY A 86 -17.65 8.76 14.53
C GLY A 86 -18.31 10.13 14.32
N ALA A 87 -17.92 10.86 13.27
CA ALA A 87 -18.50 12.16 12.94
C ALA A 87 -19.83 12.06 12.15
N ALA A 88 -20.01 11.01 11.35
CA ALA A 88 -21.19 10.82 10.50
C ALA A 88 -22.40 10.15 11.20
N GLY A 89 -22.29 9.88 12.51
CA GLY A 89 -23.37 9.28 13.33
C GLY A 89 -24.02 10.25 14.33
N LYS A 90 -23.81 11.56 14.16
CA LYS A 90 -24.39 12.63 14.98
C LYS A 90 -25.31 13.50 14.13
N ASP A 91 -26.38 12.92 13.59
CA ASP A 91 -27.51 13.66 13.00
C ASP A 91 -28.81 12.94 13.37
#